data_AF-A0A914R5T8-F1
#
_entry.id   AF-A0A914R5T8-F1
#
_cell.length_a   1.000
_cell.length_b   1.000
_cell.length_c   1.000
_cell.angle_alpha   90.00
_cell.angle_beta   90.00
_cell.angle_gamma   90.00
#
_symmetry.space_group_name_H-M   'P 1'
#
loop_
_entity.id
_entity.type
_entity.pdbx_description
1 polymer ?
#
loop_
_entity_poly.entity_id
_entity_poly.type
_entity_poly.pdbx_seq_one_letter_code
_entity_poly.pdbx_strand_id
1 'polypeptide(L)'
;MRQGIRCVKNNGRCIAVQPGVSIAQSFLSFIKNEDPKAEQNCPDNYRKTTTWCSDEKDCGSCTAVEGCGWCHWSRECVISENLCKDLTTPIDKADKCTKEGDPRPCVYAHDCFSCKLLPHCSWFLMKDSKWKCISTQEMMAEEERMDRGSSSRALSVLSSTRNVTCPGPCSMHDGCDSCIKDQCMWCPTNRRCVPMDAYMISFPYGQCQSWITAANTVSNQHACQLG
;
A
#
# COMPACT_ATOMS: atom_id res chain seq x y z
N MET A 1 -20.04 16.27 33.42
CA MET A 1 -18.82 15.88 34.16
C MET A 1 -17.72 16.87 33.79
N ARG A 2 -17.21 17.67 34.73
CA ARG A 2 -16.23 18.73 34.43
C ARG A 2 -14.84 18.10 34.31
N GLN A 3 -14.22 18.18 33.13
CA GLN A 3 -12.83 17.76 32.93
C GLN A 3 -11.90 18.69 33.72
N GLY A 4 -11.12 18.14 34.66
CA GLY A 4 -10.13 18.89 35.42
C GLY A 4 -8.91 19.21 34.57
N ILE A 5 -8.36 20.42 34.73
CA ILE A 5 -7.14 20.87 34.05
C ILE A 5 -5.94 20.26 34.76
N ARG A 6 -5.03 19.62 34.01
CA ARG A 6 -3.76 19.08 34.55
C ARG A 6 -2.78 20.24 34.83
N CYS A 7 -2.19 20.26 36.02
CA CYS A 7 -1.25 21.30 36.44
C CYS A 7 0.03 20.69 37.04
N VAL A 8 1.14 21.42 36.96
CA VAL A 8 2.43 21.04 37.56
C VAL A 8 2.64 21.83 38.85
N LYS A 9 2.99 21.13 39.92
CA LYS A 9 3.25 21.72 41.24
C LYS A 9 4.67 22.28 41.28
N ASN A 10 4.81 23.61 41.35
CA ASN A 10 6.09 24.30 41.50
C ASN A 10 6.03 25.22 42.73
N ASN A 11 6.99 25.08 43.65
CA ASN A 11 7.07 25.82 44.92
C ASN A 11 5.72 25.93 45.66
N GLY A 12 4.99 24.82 45.75
CA GLY A 12 3.72 24.74 46.47
C GLY A 12 2.50 25.29 45.73
N ARG A 13 2.65 25.85 44.52
CA ARG A 13 1.52 26.29 43.67
C ARG A 13 1.36 25.41 42.43
N CYS A 14 0.12 25.18 42.01
CA CYS A 14 -0.18 24.47 40.77
C CYS A 14 -0.25 25.46 39.61
N ILE A 15 0.60 25.27 38.61
CA ILE A 15 0.69 26.11 37.42
C ILE A 15 0.11 25.32 36.25
N ALA A 16 -0.77 25.94 35.44
CA ALA A 16 -1.36 25.31 34.27
C ALA A 16 -0.27 25.00 33.22
N VAL A 17 -0.28 23.78 32.68
CA VAL A 17 0.67 23.38 31.63
C VAL A 17 0.19 23.98 30.31
N GLN A 18 0.98 24.89 29.73
CA GLN A 18 0.69 25.38 28.38
C GLN A 18 1.02 24.31 27.34
N PRO A 19 0.12 24.00 26.39
CA PRO A 19 0.42 23.08 25.30
C PRO A 19 1.48 23.73 24.40
N GLY A 20 2.69 23.19 24.41
CA GLY A 20 3.81 23.65 23.57
C GLY A 20 5.07 24.08 24.34
N VAL A 21 5.08 24.03 25.67
CA VAL A 21 6.27 24.35 26.47
C VAL A 21 6.82 23.09 27.11
N SER A 22 7.91 22.55 26.57
CA SER A 22 8.77 21.64 27.31
C SER A 22 9.42 22.44 28.43
N ILE A 23 9.03 22.21 29.67
CA ILE A 23 9.78 22.75 30.83
C ILE A 23 11.04 21.90 30.95
N ALA A 24 11.96 22.10 30.01
CA ALA A 24 13.32 21.64 30.16
C ALA A 24 13.91 22.45 31.31
N GLN A 25 14.23 21.77 32.41
CA GLN A 25 15.13 22.33 33.40
C GLN A 25 16.38 22.79 32.65
N SER A 26 16.71 24.07 32.80
CA SER A 26 17.84 24.71 32.13
C SER A 26 19.08 23.83 32.17
N PHE A 27 19.71 23.59 31.02
CA PHE A 27 20.87 22.72 30.79
C PHE A 27 21.96 22.77 31.88
N LEU A 28 22.11 23.90 32.56
CA LEU A 28 23.02 24.09 33.69
C LEU A 28 22.71 23.21 34.93
N SER A 29 21.49 22.69 35.08
CA SER A 29 21.16 21.74 36.16
C SER A 29 21.69 20.33 35.87
N PHE A 30 22.05 20.01 34.62
CA PHE A 30 22.63 18.72 34.25
C PHE A 30 24.14 18.65 34.50
N ILE A 31 24.87 19.76 34.40
CA ILE A 31 26.34 19.76 34.54
C ILE A 31 26.80 19.59 36.00
N LYS A 32 25.92 19.84 36.98
CA LYS A 32 26.28 19.84 38.41
C LYS A 32 26.03 18.55 39.17
N ASN A 33 25.48 17.51 38.54
CA ASN A 33 25.36 16.20 39.18
C ASN A 33 26.57 15.34 38.81
N GLU A 34 27.63 15.47 39.60
CA GLU A 34 28.61 14.38 39.77
C GLU A 34 27.93 13.26 40.56
N ASP A 35 27.24 12.35 39.86
CA ASP A 35 27.05 10.97 40.32
C ASP A 35 26.76 10.05 39.13
N PRO A 36 27.27 8.81 39.13
CA PRO A 36 27.49 8.03 37.91
C PRO A 36 26.23 7.31 37.44
N LYS A 37 26.01 7.31 36.11
CA LYS A 37 25.19 6.34 35.36
C LYS A 37 23.88 5.93 36.04
N ALA A 38 22.97 6.86 36.26
CA ALA A 38 21.56 6.50 36.21
C ALA A 38 21.17 6.48 34.73
N GLU A 39 21.03 5.28 34.16
CA GLU A 39 20.31 5.10 32.90
C GLU A 39 18.98 5.84 33.03
N GLN A 40 18.81 6.90 32.22
CA GLN A 40 17.54 7.59 32.08
C GLN A 40 16.59 6.67 31.33
N ASN A 41 16.05 5.70 32.05
CA ASN A 41 14.87 4.98 31.58
C ASN A 41 13.72 5.98 31.59
N CYS A 42 13.21 6.26 30.38
CA CYS A 42 11.94 6.95 30.21
C CYS A 42 10.88 6.26 31.09
N PRO A 43 9.99 7.01 31.77
CA PRO A 43 9.00 6.42 32.66
C PRO A 43 8.15 5.37 31.92
N ASP A 44 8.20 4.12 32.39
CA ASP A 44 7.53 2.93 31.84
C ASP A 44 6.02 3.08 31.61
N ASN A 45 5.40 4.12 32.18
CA ASN A 45 4.00 4.47 31.93
C ASN A 45 3.74 5.10 30.55
N TYR A 46 4.77 5.23 29.70
CA TYR A 46 4.61 5.47 28.26
C TYR A 46 4.70 4.18 27.45
N ARG A 47 4.37 3.03 28.04
CA ARG A 47 4.00 1.82 27.27
C ARG A 47 2.71 2.13 26.51
N LYS A 48 2.88 2.68 25.31
CA LYS A 48 1.81 3.04 24.39
C LYS A 48 0.96 1.81 24.11
N THR A 49 -0.32 1.90 24.47
CA THR A 49 -1.35 0.92 24.14
C THR A 49 -1.42 0.68 22.62
N THR A 50 -1.81 -0.54 22.24
CA THR A 50 -1.87 -1.23 20.93
C THR A 50 -2.47 -0.46 19.72
N THR A 51 -2.80 0.83 19.85
CA THR A 51 -3.54 1.65 18.87
C THR A 51 -2.74 2.80 18.25
N TRP A 52 -1.46 2.96 18.58
CA TRP A 52 -0.67 4.15 18.19
C TRP A 52 -0.05 4.11 16.79
N CYS A 53 0.18 2.94 16.18
CA CYS A 53 0.89 2.87 14.89
C CYS A 53 0.23 3.79 13.84
N SER A 54 -1.11 3.83 13.79
CA SER A 54 -1.91 4.62 12.86
C SER A 54 -1.67 6.15 12.89
N ASP A 55 -1.08 6.67 13.98
CA ASP A 55 -0.80 8.11 14.13
C ASP A 55 0.41 8.54 13.32
N GLU A 56 1.34 7.61 13.06
CA GLU A 56 2.55 7.88 12.30
C GLU A 56 2.26 7.96 10.79
N LYS A 57 2.81 8.97 10.12
CA LYS A 57 2.58 9.26 8.69
C LYS A 57 3.79 9.02 7.80
N ASP A 58 4.90 8.62 8.40
CA ASP A 58 6.18 8.45 7.73
C ASP A 58 6.81 7.12 8.13
N CYS A 59 7.51 6.49 7.17
CA CYS A 59 8.16 5.19 7.39
C CYS A 59 9.18 5.24 8.54
N GLY A 60 9.99 6.30 8.61
CA GLY A 60 10.97 6.46 9.68
C GLY A 60 10.33 6.57 11.06
N SER A 61 9.28 7.37 11.20
CA SER A 61 8.56 7.54 12.47
C SER A 61 7.82 6.27 12.88
N CYS A 62 7.20 5.58 11.91
CA CYS A 62 6.51 4.32 12.12
C CYS A 62 7.44 3.21 12.60
N THR A 63 8.59 3.05 11.93
CA THR A 63 9.58 2.01 12.27
C THR A 63 10.41 2.34 13.51
N ALA A 64 10.36 3.58 14.00
CA ALA A 64 10.95 3.95 15.29
C ALA A 64 10.11 3.43 16.47
N VAL A 65 8.87 3.00 16.25
CA VAL A 65 7.98 2.45 17.29
C VAL A 65 8.07 0.92 17.27
N GLU A 66 8.43 0.34 18.41
CA GLU A 66 8.47 -1.12 18.56
C GLU A 66 7.08 -1.74 18.34
N GLY A 67 7.03 -2.77 17.49
CA GLY A 67 5.79 -3.48 17.13
C GLY A 67 4.96 -2.80 16.03
N CYS A 68 5.43 -1.67 15.48
CA CYS A 68 4.84 -1.05 14.30
C CYS A 68 5.66 -1.31 13.03
N GLY A 69 4.98 -1.34 11.90
CA GLY A 69 5.59 -1.51 10.59
C GLY A 69 4.90 -0.65 9.53
N TRP A 70 5.70 -0.18 8.59
CA TRP A 70 5.27 0.74 7.55
C TRP A 70 4.90 0.02 6.26
N CYS A 71 3.69 0.28 5.78
CA CYS A 71 3.22 -0.18 4.48
C CYS A 71 3.51 0.88 3.42
N HIS A 72 4.50 0.61 2.58
CA HIS A 72 5.00 1.61 1.64
C HIS A 72 3.94 2.04 0.60
N TRP A 73 3.21 1.11 -0.01
CA TRP A 73 2.26 1.47 -1.08
C TRP A 73 0.90 1.93 -0.56
N SER A 74 0.39 1.34 0.54
CA SER A 74 -0.83 1.84 1.18
C SER A 74 -0.61 3.07 2.09
N ARG A 75 0.66 3.50 2.26
CA ARG A 75 1.08 4.68 3.04
C ARG A 75 0.46 4.73 4.43
N GLU A 76 0.52 3.61 5.12
CA GLU A 76 -0.06 3.45 6.44
C GLU A 76 0.93 2.74 7.37
N CYS A 77 0.87 3.11 8.64
CA CYS A 77 1.61 2.44 9.68
C CYS A 77 0.66 1.48 10.40
N VAL A 78 1.00 0.19 10.38
CA VAL A 78 0.20 -0.89 10.98
C VAL A 78 1.02 -1.59 12.05
N ILE A 79 0.38 -2.46 12.83
CA ILE A 79 1.09 -3.37 13.73
C ILE A 79 1.89 -4.36 12.86
N SER A 80 3.16 -4.62 13.16
CA SER A 80 4.06 -5.42 12.31
C SER A 80 3.58 -6.86 12.07
N GLU A 81 2.74 -7.40 12.95
CA GLU A 81 2.13 -8.73 12.80
C GLU A 81 0.99 -8.76 11.76
N ASN A 82 0.42 -7.61 11.40
CA ASN A 82 -0.63 -7.50 10.41
C ASN A 82 -0.07 -7.40 8.99
N LEU A 83 -0.86 -7.81 8.02
CA LEU A 83 -0.58 -7.52 6.61
C LEU A 83 -1.05 -6.10 6.26
N CYS A 84 -0.33 -5.48 5.33
CA CYS A 84 -0.73 -4.23 4.71
C CYS A 84 -2.01 -4.40 3.88
N LYS A 85 -2.73 -3.31 3.58
CA LYS A 85 -3.92 -3.36 2.69
C LYS A 85 -3.64 -3.92 1.29
N ASP A 86 -2.40 -3.82 0.84
CA ASP A 86 -1.90 -4.38 -0.41
C ASP A 86 -1.35 -5.81 -0.27
N LEU A 87 -1.61 -6.47 0.87
CA LEU A 87 -1.17 -7.82 1.23
C LEU A 87 0.34 -7.97 1.39
N THR A 88 1.07 -6.86 1.49
CA THR A 88 2.52 -6.90 1.68
C THR A 88 2.89 -6.92 3.16
N THR A 89 4.10 -7.39 3.47
CA THR A 89 4.61 -7.40 4.82
C THR A 89 5.09 -6.00 5.22
N PRO A 90 4.68 -5.47 6.37
CA PRO A 90 5.10 -4.15 6.82
C PRO A 90 6.63 -4.07 7.02
N ILE A 91 7.21 -2.92 6.68
CA ILE A 91 8.62 -2.64 6.91
C ILE A 91 8.80 -2.31 8.40
N ASP A 92 9.61 -3.08 9.11
CA ASP A 92 9.87 -2.97 10.55
C ASP A 92 11.17 -2.24 10.90
N LYS A 93 12.00 -1.92 9.89
CA LYS A 93 13.31 -1.30 10.06
C LYS A 93 13.45 -0.05 9.20
N ALA A 94 13.93 1.03 9.81
CA ALA A 94 14.15 2.32 9.13
C ALA A 94 15.08 2.20 7.90
N ASP A 95 16.09 1.33 7.94
CA ASP A 95 17.03 1.13 6.82
C ASP A 95 16.38 0.56 5.56
N LYS A 96 15.23 -0.09 5.70
CA LYS A 96 14.45 -0.67 4.60
C LYS A 96 13.36 0.28 4.11
N CYS A 97 13.21 1.46 4.71
CA CYS A 97 12.31 2.46 4.21
C CYS A 97 12.75 2.90 2.81
N THR A 98 11.88 2.64 1.85
CA THR A 98 12.00 3.14 0.49
C THR A 98 12.20 4.66 0.53
N LYS A 99 13.19 5.16 -0.20
CA LYS A 99 13.45 6.61 -0.23
C LYS A 99 12.39 7.27 -1.10
N GLU A 100 11.99 8.49 -0.72
CA GLU A 100 11.13 9.35 -1.55
C GLU A 100 11.73 9.42 -2.96
N GLY A 101 11.04 8.79 -3.93
CA GLY A 101 11.47 8.75 -5.33
C GLY A 101 11.69 7.35 -5.93
N ASP A 102 11.72 6.27 -5.13
CA ASP A 102 11.85 4.94 -5.73
C ASP A 102 10.55 4.54 -6.46
N PRO A 103 10.65 4.05 -7.71
CA PRO A 103 9.48 3.73 -8.52
C PRO A 103 8.79 2.46 -8.02
N ARG A 104 7.44 2.46 -8.02
CA ARG A 104 6.62 1.30 -7.62
C ARG A 104 7.01 0.06 -8.45
N PRO A 105 7.31 -1.10 -7.84
CA PRO A 105 7.70 -2.29 -8.60
C PRO A 105 6.62 -2.73 -9.59
N CYS A 106 7.05 -3.14 -10.79
CA CYS A 106 6.15 -3.52 -11.89
C CYS A 106 5.32 -4.76 -11.57
N VAL A 107 5.82 -5.64 -10.70
CA VAL A 107 5.16 -6.90 -10.29
C VAL A 107 3.79 -6.69 -9.64
N TYR A 108 3.50 -5.50 -9.12
CA TYR A 108 2.20 -5.16 -8.54
C TYR A 108 1.14 -4.76 -9.57
N ALA A 109 1.53 -4.58 -10.84
CA ALA A 109 0.60 -4.35 -11.94
C ALA A 109 0.29 -5.70 -12.62
N HIS A 110 -0.90 -6.23 -12.35
CA HIS A 110 -1.33 -7.53 -12.87
C HIS A 110 -2.05 -7.45 -14.22
N ASP A 111 -2.33 -6.24 -14.72
CA ASP A 111 -3.03 -6.02 -15.98
C ASP A 111 -2.35 -4.94 -16.84
N CYS A 112 -2.71 -4.91 -18.13
CA CYS A 112 -2.15 -3.99 -19.13
C CYS A 112 -2.32 -2.53 -18.73
N PHE A 113 -3.51 -2.15 -18.23
CA PHE A 113 -3.85 -0.78 -17.90
C PHE A 113 -3.03 -0.31 -16.69
N SER A 114 -3.03 -1.09 -15.60
CA SER A 114 -2.22 -0.86 -14.42
C SER A 114 -0.72 -0.76 -14.74
N CYS A 115 -0.23 -1.57 -15.68
CA CYS A 115 1.16 -1.51 -16.11
C CYS A 115 1.49 -0.22 -16.86
N LYS A 116 0.58 0.26 -17.73
CA LYS A 116 0.76 1.53 -18.44
C LYS A 116 0.74 2.76 -17.55
N LEU A 117 0.14 2.69 -16.36
CA LEU A 117 0.22 3.76 -15.37
C LEU A 117 1.62 3.91 -14.76
N LEU A 118 2.48 2.90 -14.90
CA LEU A 118 3.85 2.91 -14.40
C LEU A 118 4.81 3.27 -15.54
N PRO A 119 5.35 4.51 -15.58
CA PRO A 119 6.15 4.99 -16.71
C PRO A 119 7.48 4.24 -16.90
N HIS A 120 7.97 3.59 -15.85
CA HIS A 120 9.20 2.79 -15.83
C HIS A 120 8.95 1.29 -16.09
N CYS A 121 7.69 0.90 -16.33
CA CYS A 121 7.31 -0.47 -16.64
C CYS A 121 6.83 -0.60 -18.09
N SER A 122 6.81 -1.82 -18.59
CA SER A 122 6.21 -2.12 -19.89
C SER A 122 5.52 -3.48 -19.87
N TRP A 123 4.42 -3.56 -20.62
CA TRP A 123 3.58 -4.76 -20.70
C TRP A 123 4.10 -5.66 -21.83
N PHE A 124 4.56 -6.86 -21.48
CA PHE A 124 5.24 -7.78 -22.40
C PHE A 124 4.55 -9.14 -22.47
N LEU A 125 4.54 -9.72 -23.67
CA LEU A 125 4.18 -11.11 -23.89
C LEU A 125 5.40 -12.00 -23.64
N MET A 126 5.34 -12.81 -22.60
CA MET A 126 6.37 -13.78 -22.26
C MET A 126 6.34 -14.99 -23.19
N LYS A 127 7.42 -15.79 -23.17
CA LYS A 127 7.58 -16.99 -24.00
C LYS A 127 6.49 -18.06 -23.75
N ASP A 128 5.94 -18.10 -22.54
CA ASP A 128 4.82 -18.97 -22.16
C ASP A 128 3.45 -18.44 -22.62
N SER A 129 3.44 -17.45 -23.52
CA SER A 129 2.24 -16.76 -24.00
C SER A 129 1.45 -16.03 -22.90
N LYS A 130 2.06 -15.77 -21.74
CA LYS A 130 1.45 -14.97 -20.67
C LYS A 130 1.93 -13.53 -20.75
N TRP A 131 1.01 -12.59 -20.54
CA TRP A 131 1.38 -11.20 -20.43
C TRP A 131 1.82 -10.85 -19.01
N LYS A 132 2.88 -10.05 -18.88
CA LYS A 132 3.41 -9.57 -17.59
C LYS A 132 3.86 -8.12 -17.67
N CYS A 133 3.77 -7.41 -16.56
CA CYS A 133 4.35 -6.09 -16.39
C CYS A 133 5.78 -6.22 -15.86
N ILE A 134 6.77 -5.75 -16.63
CA ILE A 134 8.19 -5.95 -16.31
C ILE A 134 8.94 -4.64 -16.49
N SER A 135 9.90 -4.36 -15.60
CA SER A 135 10.83 -3.22 -15.74
C SER A 135 11.94 -3.52 -16.75
N THR A 136 12.56 -2.48 -17.31
CA THR A 136 13.72 -2.64 -18.21
C THR A 136 14.89 -3.37 -17.53
N GLN A 137 15.03 -3.25 -16.21
CA GLN A 137 16.07 -3.92 -15.43
C GLN A 137 15.79 -5.42 -15.24
N GLU A 138 14.54 -5.80 -14.99
CA GLU A 138 14.14 -7.21 -14.86
C GLU A 138 14.22 -7.96 -16.20
N MET A 139 13.98 -7.27 -17.32
CA MET A 139 14.19 -7.82 -18.66
C MET A 139 15.63 -8.30 -18.88
N MET A 140 16.62 -7.51 -18.45
CA MET A 140 18.04 -7.87 -18.58
C MET A 140 18.41 -9.06 -17.68
N ALA A 141 17.79 -9.17 -16.50
CA ALA A 141 18.06 -10.25 -15.55
C ALA A 141 17.45 -11.62 -15.94
N GLU A 142 16.32 -11.64 -16.65
CA GLU A 142 15.74 -12.87 -17.22
C GLU A 142 16.52 -13.35 -18.45
N GLU A 143 17.08 -12.44 -19.25
CA GLU A 143 17.88 -12.77 -20.43
C GLU A 143 19.23 -13.41 -20.04
N GLU A 144 19.88 -12.95 -18.97
CA GLU A 144 21.13 -13.56 -18.47
C GLU A 144 20.96 -15.00 -17.97
N ARG A 145 19.74 -15.45 -17.63
CA ARG A 145 19.45 -16.85 -17.25
C ARG A 145 19.20 -17.77 -18.43
N MET A 146 19.03 -17.25 -19.65
CA MET A 146 18.69 -18.04 -20.82
C MET A 146 19.70 -17.78 -21.96
N ASP A 147 20.78 -18.56 -21.93
CA ASP A 147 21.84 -18.80 -22.92
C ASP A 147 22.10 -17.78 -24.05
N ARG A 148 23.39 -17.47 -24.24
CA ARG A 148 23.96 -16.49 -25.18
C ARG A 148 23.52 -16.76 -26.62
N GLY A 149 22.49 -16.05 -27.07
CA GLY A 149 22.10 -16.08 -28.47
C GLY A 149 21.08 -15.02 -28.84
N SER A 150 21.57 -13.89 -29.39
CA SER A 150 20.79 -12.88 -30.12
C SER A 150 20.32 -11.65 -29.33
N SER A 151 21.29 -10.78 -29.04
CA SER A 151 21.17 -9.40 -28.51
C SER A 151 20.31 -8.44 -29.37
N SER A 152 19.77 -8.88 -30.51
CA SER A 152 19.06 -8.02 -31.46
C SER A 152 17.53 -7.98 -31.29
N ARG A 153 16.92 -8.91 -30.54
CA ARG A 153 15.45 -9.04 -30.46
C ARG A 153 14.79 -8.20 -29.36
N ALA A 154 15.52 -7.90 -28.28
CA ALA A 154 15.00 -7.10 -27.17
C ALA A 154 14.59 -5.68 -27.61
N LEU A 155 15.41 -5.03 -28.44
CA LEU A 155 15.16 -3.66 -28.92
C LEU A 155 13.98 -3.56 -29.91
N SER A 156 13.74 -4.59 -30.73
CA SER A 156 12.56 -4.64 -31.62
C SER A 156 11.25 -4.87 -30.86
N VAL A 157 11.29 -5.64 -29.76
CA VAL A 157 10.11 -5.89 -28.92
C VAL A 157 9.75 -4.65 -28.08
N LEU A 158 10.74 -3.90 -27.57
CA LEU A 158 10.51 -2.62 -26.89
C LEU A 158 9.79 -1.57 -27.77
N SER A 159 9.98 -1.63 -29.10
CA SER A 159 9.30 -0.72 -30.03
C SER A 159 7.86 -1.16 -30.36
N SER A 160 7.58 -2.47 -30.38
CA SER A 160 6.22 -3.00 -30.63
C SER A 160 5.29 -2.90 -29.41
N THR A 161 5.82 -2.85 -28.18
CA THR A 161 4.98 -2.82 -26.96
C THR A 161 4.46 -1.43 -26.57
N ARG A 162 5.03 -0.34 -27.09
CA ARG A 162 4.48 1.02 -26.87
C ARG A 162 3.09 1.21 -27.49
N ASN A 163 2.77 0.45 -28.53
CA ASN A 163 1.51 0.51 -29.26
C ASN A 163 0.47 -0.53 -28.83
N VAL A 164 0.64 -1.17 -27.66
CA VAL A 164 -0.43 -2.02 -27.10
C VAL A 164 -1.55 -1.11 -26.63
N THR A 165 -2.72 -1.19 -27.28
CA THR A 165 -3.96 -0.57 -26.79
C THR A 165 -4.49 -1.41 -25.64
N CYS A 166 -4.36 -0.91 -24.42
CA CYS A 166 -4.94 -1.57 -23.25
C CYS A 166 -6.42 -1.21 -23.17
N PRO A 167 -7.34 -2.18 -22.97
CA PRO A 167 -8.71 -1.85 -22.58
C PRO A 167 -8.70 -1.09 -21.25
N GLY A 168 -9.73 -0.28 -21.02
CA GLY A 168 -9.92 0.38 -19.73
C GLY A 168 -10.11 -0.65 -18.60
N PRO A 169 -9.84 -0.27 -17.34
CA PRO A 169 -10.09 -1.15 -16.21
C PRO A 169 -11.59 -1.37 -16.04
N CYS A 170 -11.98 -2.56 -15.57
CA CYS A 170 -13.38 -2.93 -15.37
C CYS A 170 -14.14 -1.88 -14.53
N SER A 171 -13.48 -1.28 -13.53
CA SER A 171 -14.05 -0.26 -12.66
C SER A 171 -14.51 1.03 -13.36
N MET A 172 -14.12 1.26 -14.62
CA MET A 172 -14.61 2.39 -15.42
C MET A 172 -15.98 2.13 -16.04
N HIS A 173 -16.46 0.88 -16.06
CA HIS A 173 -17.80 0.58 -16.55
C HIS A 173 -18.82 0.79 -15.42
N ASP A 174 -19.78 1.67 -15.69
CA ASP A 174 -20.91 2.03 -14.82
C ASP A 174 -22.21 1.29 -15.19
N GLY A 175 -22.22 0.59 -16.34
CA GLY A 175 -23.33 -0.22 -16.83
C GLY A 175 -23.02 -1.72 -16.85
N CYS A 176 -24.04 -2.52 -16.54
CA CYS A 176 -23.99 -3.99 -16.60
C CYS A 176 -23.61 -4.48 -18.00
N ASP A 177 -24.29 -4.01 -19.05
CA ASP A 177 -24.03 -4.40 -20.44
C ASP A 177 -22.64 -4.01 -20.93
N SER A 178 -22.11 -2.87 -20.51
CA SER A 178 -20.73 -2.48 -20.82
C SER A 178 -19.71 -3.32 -20.07
N CYS A 179 -19.98 -3.63 -18.80
CA CYS A 179 -19.08 -4.39 -17.94
C CYS A 179 -18.88 -5.83 -18.45
N ILE A 180 -19.98 -6.54 -18.76
CA ILE A 180 -19.90 -7.96 -19.14
C ILE A 180 -19.46 -8.20 -20.59
N LYS A 181 -19.32 -7.14 -21.40
CA LYS A 181 -18.73 -7.25 -22.74
C LYS A 181 -17.22 -7.45 -22.67
N ASP A 182 -16.60 -6.91 -21.64
CA ASP A 182 -15.19 -7.12 -21.32
C ASP A 182 -15.04 -8.34 -20.38
N GLN A 183 -13.81 -8.82 -20.15
CA GLN A 183 -13.53 -9.97 -19.26
C GLN A 183 -13.71 -9.61 -17.78
N CYS A 184 -14.85 -9.02 -17.43
CA CYS A 184 -15.21 -8.48 -16.13
C CYS A 184 -16.47 -9.16 -15.58
N MET A 185 -16.74 -8.88 -14.31
CA MET A 185 -17.94 -9.29 -13.57
C MET A 185 -18.69 -8.08 -13.07
N TRP A 186 -20.01 -8.10 -13.22
CA TRP A 186 -20.89 -7.06 -12.71
C TRP A 186 -21.56 -7.48 -11.40
N CYS A 187 -21.56 -6.56 -10.44
CA CYS A 187 -22.32 -6.65 -9.21
C CYS A 187 -23.55 -5.74 -9.27
N PRO A 188 -24.78 -6.28 -9.35
CA PRO A 188 -26.00 -5.47 -9.35
C PRO A 188 -26.18 -4.68 -8.04
N THR A 189 -25.96 -5.34 -6.89
CA THR A 189 -26.20 -4.76 -5.55
C THR A 189 -25.43 -3.45 -5.32
N ASN A 190 -24.17 -3.41 -5.75
CA ASN A 190 -23.29 -2.24 -5.57
C ASN A 190 -23.08 -1.45 -6.87
N ARG A 191 -23.75 -1.84 -7.95
CA ARG A 191 -23.57 -1.32 -9.31
C ARG A 191 -22.09 -1.17 -9.67
N ARG A 192 -21.32 -2.25 -9.45
CA ARG A 192 -19.87 -2.24 -9.54
C ARG A 192 -19.37 -3.29 -10.51
N CYS A 193 -18.49 -2.89 -11.42
CA CYS A 193 -17.77 -3.78 -12.32
C CYS A 193 -16.37 -4.07 -11.76
N VAL A 194 -15.96 -5.34 -11.75
CA VAL A 194 -14.66 -5.81 -11.24
C VAL A 194 -14.05 -6.81 -12.22
N PRO A 195 -12.72 -6.96 -12.29
CA PRO A 195 -12.11 -7.96 -13.17
C PRO A 195 -12.34 -9.38 -12.63
N MET A 196 -12.39 -10.36 -13.54
CA MET A 196 -12.66 -11.78 -13.22
C MET A 196 -11.65 -12.39 -12.23
N ASP A 197 -10.39 -11.95 -12.29
CA ASP A 197 -9.29 -12.41 -11.44
C ASP A 197 -9.33 -11.81 -10.01
N ALA A 198 -10.07 -10.72 -9.80
CA ALA A 198 -10.31 -10.16 -8.46
C ALA A 198 -11.29 -11.00 -7.62
N TYR A 199 -11.84 -12.09 -8.18
CA TYR A 199 -12.77 -13.00 -7.50
C TYR A 199 -12.19 -13.47 -6.17
N MET A 200 -10.90 -13.80 -6.09
CA MET A 200 -10.31 -14.31 -4.84
C MET A 200 -9.93 -13.23 -3.81
N ILE A 201 -9.59 -12.02 -4.25
CA ILE A 201 -9.12 -10.94 -3.35
C ILE A 201 -10.30 -10.14 -2.77
N SER A 202 -11.45 -10.17 -3.44
CA SER A 202 -12.67 -9.48 -2.99
C SER A 202 -13.50 -10.30 -1.99
N PHE A 203 -13.12 -11.56 -1.73
CA PHE A 203 -13.85 -12.44 -0.80
C PHE A 203 -13.81 -12.05 0.70
N PRO A 204 -13.01 -11.10 1.22
CA PRO A 204 -13.21 -10.62 2.58
C PRO A 204 -14.49 -9.78 2.77
N TYR A 205 -15.22 -9.44 1.70
CA TYR A 205 -16.38 -8.57 1.79
C TYR A 205 -17.53 -9.10 0.96
N GLY A 206 -18.35 -10.01 1.49
CA GLY A 206 -19.63 -10.47 0.93
C GLY A 206 -20.67 -9.36 0.69
N GLN A 207 -20.30 -8.33 -0.07
CA GLN A 207 -21.06 -7.13 -0.40
C GLN A 207 -21.83 -7.29 -1.69
N CYS A 208 -21.55 -8.34 -2.48
CA CYS A 208 -22.29 -8.63 -3.69
C CYS A 208 -23.10 -9.90 -3.55
N GLN A 209 -24.43 -9.81 -3.75
CA GLN A 209 -25.34 -10.95 -3.62
C GLN A 209 -25.19 -11.96 -4.76
N SER A 210 -24.84 -11.48 -5.96
CA SER A 210 -24.60 -12.32 -7.14
C SER A 210 -23.71 -11.59 -8.16
N TRP A 211 -22.93 -12.37 -8.91
CA TRP A 211 -22.06 -11.85 -9.96
C TRP A 211 -22.61 -12.23 -11.34
N ILE A 212 -22.66 -11.26 -12.25
CA ILE A 212 -23.05 -11.47 -13.65
C ILE A 212 -21.78 -11.43 -14.51
N THR A 213 -21.62 -12.40 -15.41
CA THR A 213 -20.44 -12.55 -16.27
C THR A 213 -20.85 -12.82 -17.71
N ALA A 214 -19.96 -12.62 -18.68
CA ALA A 214 -20.24 -12.80 -20.11
C ALA A 214 -20.72 -14.21 -20.54
N ALA A 215 -20.54 -15.23 -19.68
CA ALA A 215 -20.69 -16.65 -20.04
C ALA A 215 -22.11 -17.09 -20.43
N ASN A 216 -23.15 -16.27 -20.22
CA ASN A 216 -24.54 -16.66 -20.48
C ASN A 216 -25.41 -15.53 -21.06
N THR A 217 -25.06 -15.10 -22.27
CA THR A 217 -25.60 -13.92 -22.97
C THR A 217 -27.14 -13.83 -23.04
N VAL A 218 -27.86 -14.96 -23.10
CA VAL A 218 -29.34 -14.99 -23.18
C VAL A 218 -30.00 -14.78 -21.81
N SER A 219 -29.39 -15.27 -20.72
CA SER A 219 -29.89 -15.03 -19.36
C SER A 219 -29.47 -13.65 -18.82
N ASN A 220 -28.34 -13.13 -19.32
CA ASN A 220 -27.73 -11.89 -18.83
C ASN A 220 -28.47 -10.62 -19.26
N GLN A 221 -29.16 -10.60 -20.41
CA GLN A 221 -30.00 -9.46 -20.79
C GLN A 221 -31.09 -9.23 -19.75
N HIS A 222 -31.72 -10.30 -19.25
CA HIS A 222 -32.66 -10.20 -18.14
C HIS A 222 -31.97 -9.86 -16.82
N ALA A 223 -30.76 -10.38 -16.58
CA ALA A 223 -30.02 -10.12 -15.35
C ALA A 223 -29.55 -8.65 -15.22
N CYS A 224 -29.23 -7.99 -16.33
CA CYS A 224 -28.93 -6.55 -16.37
C CYS A 224 -30.19 -5.67 -16.38
N GLN A 225 -31.36 -6.19 -16.75
CA GLN A 225 -32.66 -5.47 -16.79
C GLN A 225 -33.42 -5.47 -15.46
N LEU A 226 -33.04 -6.34 -14.50
CA LEU A 226 -33.71 -6.50 -13.20
C LEU A 226 -33.09 -5.66 -12.06
N GLY A 227 -32.10 -4.80 -12.37
CA GLY A 227 -31.36 -3.98 -11.39
C GLY A 227 -31.49 -2.48 -11.59
#